data_AF-A0A522WJF8-F1
#
_entry.id   AF-A0A522WJF8-F1
#
_cell.length_a   1.000
_cell.length_b   1.000
_cell.length_c   1.000
_cell.angle_alpha   90.00
_cell.angle_beta   90.00
_cell.angle_gamma   90.00
#
_symmetry.space_group_name_H-M   'P 1'
#
loop_
_entity.id
_entity.type
_entity.pdbx_description
1 polymer ?
#
loop_
_entity_poly.entity_id
_entity_poly.type
_entity_poly.pdbx_seq_one_letter_code
_entity_poly.pdbx_strand_id
1 'polypeptide(L)'
;MADGAVLKKGVLLLGHGSKLKEANDTLRQVAKAVEAGFDNTPVEAGFLQIESPDFQQAFDTLAQRGANDVIVMPYFLYSGLHVTKDLPEE
;
A
#
# COMPACT_ATOMS: atom_id res chain seq x y z
N MET A 1 28.45 -8.82 14.37
CA MET A 1 28.20 -7.47 13.83
C MET A 1 27.13 -7.64 12.77
N ALA A 2 25.95 -7.05 12.96
CA ALA A 2 24.83 -7.25 12.04
C ALA A 2 25.22 -6.72 10.66
N ASP A 3 25.08 -7.58 9.65
CA ASP A 3 25.35 -7.29 8.26
C ASP A 3 24.43 -6.12 7.86
N GLY A 4 25.02 -5.00 7.43
CA GLY A 4 24.31 -3.76 7.12
C GLY A 4 23.58 -3.86 5.79
N ALA A 5 22.60 -4.77 5.69
CA ALA A 5 21.81 -4.95 4.49
C ALA A 5 21.10 -3.63 4.14
N VAL A 6 21.36 -3.11 2.94
CA VAL A 6 20.63 -1.96 2.41
C VAL A 6 19.17 -2.37 2.23
N LEU A 7 18.28 -1.81 3.03
CA LEU A 7 16.84 -2.03 2.90
C LEU A 7 16.31 -1.26 1.70
N LYS A 8 15.64 -1.96 0.79
CA LYS A 8 14.86 -1.37 -0.29
C LYS A 8 13.43 -1.21 0.19
N LYS A 9 13.01 0.05 0.30
CA LYS A 9 11.66 0.39 0.74
C LYS A 9 10.63 0.14 -0.36
N GLY A 10 9.42 -0.22 0.05
CA GLY A 10 8.21 -0.15 -0.78
C GLY A 10 7.07 0.49 0.01
N VAL A 11 6.09 1.07 -0.68
CA VAL A 11 4.92 1.69 -0.03
C VAL A 11 3.64 0.99 -0.51
N LEU A 12 2.84 0.51 0.44
CA LEU A 12 1.51 -0.01 0.18
C LEU A 12 0.49 1.06 0.60
N LEU A 13 -0.12 1.74 -0.37
CA LEU A 13 -1.24 2.64 -0.11
C LEU A 13 -2.51 1.82 0.04
N LEU A 14 -3.01 1.69 1.27
CA LEU A 14 -4.12 0.80 1.57
C LEU A 14 -5.43 1.58 1.68
N GLY A 15 -6.37 1.27 0.78
CA GLY A 15 -7.75 1.76 0.87
C GLY A 15 -8.70 0.68 1.38
N HIS A 16 -9.93 1.07 1.69
CA HIS A 16 -10.98 0.08 2.00
C HIS A 16 -11.40 -0.72 0.76
N GLY A 17 -11.42 -0.07 -0.41
CA GLY A 17 -12.04 -0.59 -1.63
C GLY A 17 -13.54 -0.28 -1.71
N SER A 18 -14.04 -0.12 -2.92
CA SER A 18 -15.39 0.37 -3.22
C SER A 18 -16.02 -0.40 -4.37
N LYS A 19 -17.36 -0.46 -4.39
CA LYS A 19 -18.10 -0.94 -5.57
C LYS A 19 -18.07 0.06 -6.72
N LEU A 20 -17.81 1.33 -6.42
CA LEU A 20 -17.67 2.38 -7.41
C LEU A 20 -16.23 2.38 -7.95
N LYS A 21 -16.08 2.00 -9.22
CA LYS A 21 -14.78 1.82 -9.87
C LYS A 21 -13.93 3.10 -9.81
N GLU A 22 -14.56 4.26 -9.98
CA GLU A 22 -13.91 5.56 -9.99
C GLU A 22 -13.19 5.87 -8.66
N ALA A 23 -13.73 5.38 -7.53
CA ALA A 23 -13.09 5.53 -6.23
C ALA A 23 -11.80 4.68 -6.14
N ASN A 24 -11.83 3.45 -6.66
CA ASN A 24 -10.65 2.57 -6.70
C ASN A 24 -9.59 3.11 -7.66
N ASP A 25 -10.01 3.62 -8.82
CA ASP A 25 -9.13 4.24 -9.81
C ASP A 25 -8.42 5.47 -9.23
N THR A 26 -9.11 6.26 -8.39
CA THR A 26 -8.51 7.41 -7.71
C THR A 26 -7.35 6.97 -6.81
N LEU A 27 -7.51 5.92 -6.00
CA LEU A 27 -6.40 5.41 -5.17
C LEU A 27 -5.21 4.95 -6.02
N ARG A 28 -5.47 4.26 -7.14
CA ARG A 28 -4.41 3.85 -8.08
C ARG A 28 -3.68 5.04 -8.70
N GLN A 29 -4.40 6.12 -9.03
CA GLN A 29 -3.79 7.35 -9.53
C GLN A 29 -2.92 8.02 -8.46
N VAL A 30 -3.39 8.04 -7.21
CA VAL A 30 -2.60 8.54 -6.07
C VAL A 30 -1.33 7.70 -5.90
N ALA A 31 -1.41 6.36 -5.91
CA ALA A 31 -0.23 5.49 -5.82
C ALA A 31 0.82 5.79 -6.89
N LYS A 32 0.38 5.96 -8.15
CA LYS A 32 1.28 6.34 -9.26
C LYS A 32 1.90 7.71 -9.08
N ALA A 33 1.13 8.69 -8.60
CA ALA A 33 1.63 10.04 -8.35
C ALA A 33 2.65 10.06 -7.20
N VAL A 34 2.39 9.29 -6.15
CA VAL A 34 3.31 9.11 -5.01
C VAL A 34 4.60 8.43 -5.48
N GLU A 35 4.50 7.36 -6.26
CA GLU A 35 5.65 6.66 -6.85
C GLU A 35 6.54 7.58 -7.67
N ALA A 36 5.94 8.41 -8.53
CA ALA A 36 6.68 9.38 -9.35
C ALA A 36 7.43 10.43 -8.52
N GLY A 37 7.06 10.63 -7.25
CA GLY A 37 7.72 11.54 -6.32
C GLY A 37 8.87 10.91 -5.53
N PHE A 38 9.08 9.59 -5.63
CA PHE A 38 10.14 8.88 -4.91
C PHE A 38 11.14 8.23 -5.87
N ASP A 39 12.42 8.46 -5.63
CA ASP A 39 13.47 7.75 -6.37
C ASP A 39 13.52 6.28 -5.95
N ASN A 40 13.31 5.39 -6.92
CA ASN A 40 13.52 3.94 -6.79
C ASN A 40 12.73 3.24 -5.65
N THR A 41 11.63 3.85 -5.19
CA THR A 41 10.74 3.27 -4.17
C THR A 41 9.43 2.83 -4.82
N PRO A 42 9.20 1.53 -5.02
CA PRO A 42 7.93 1.05 -5.58
C PRO A 42 6.75 1.39 -4.68
N VAL A 43 5.64 1.82 -5.27
CA VAL A 43 4.38 2.06 -4.58
C VAL A 43 3.29 1.20 -5.22
N GLU A 44 2.47 0.56 -4.40
CA GLU A 44 1.33 -0.26 -4.84
C GLU A 44 0.06 0.18 -4.11
N ALA A 45 -1.07 0.18 -4.82
CA ALA A 45 -2.37 0.39 -4.21
C ALA A 45 -2.96 -0.96 -3.80
N GLY A 46 -3.30 -1.14 -2.52
CA GLY A 46 -4.00 -2.32 -2.00
C GLY A 46 -5.38 -1.97 -1.45
N PHE A 47 -6.24 -2.97 -1.34
CA PHE A 47 -7.59 -2.80 -0.79
C PHE A 47 -7.89 -3.82 0.30
N LEU A 48 -8.55 -3.38 1.36
CA LEU A 48 -9.00 -4.27 2.44
C LEU A 48 -10.16 -5.18 2.01
N GLN A 49 -11.07 -4.66 1.18
CA GLN A 49 -12.29 -5.35 0.77
C GLN A 49 -12.72 -4.95 -0.64
N ILE A 50 -13.64 -5.72 -1.22
CA ILE A 50 -14.41 -5.44 -2.45
C ILE A 50 -13.58 -5.47 -3.75
N GLU A 51 -12.37 -4.96 -3.75
CA GLU A 51 -11.53 -4.76 -4.93
C GLU A 51 -10.16 -5.43 -4.75
N SER A 52 -9.49 -5.70 -5.87
CA SER A 52 -8.12 -6.25 -5.90
C SER A 52 -7.11 -5.20 -6.42
N PRO A 53 -5.82 -5.29 -6.08
CA PRO A 53 -5.21 -6.32 -5.26
C PRO A 53 -5.60 -6.17 -3.79
N ASP A 54 -5.82 -7.32 -3.14
CA ASP A 54 -5.93 -7.34 -1.68
C ASP A 54 -4.58 -7.02 -1.02
N PHE A 55 -4.56 -6.95 0.32
CA PHE A 55 -3.34 -6.63 1.07
C PHE A 55 -2.17 -7.55 0.69
N GLN A 56 -2.37 -8.87 0.70
CA GLN A 56 -1.31 -9.84 0.43
C GLN A 56 -0.82 -9.73 -1.02
N GLN A 57 -1.72 -9.58 -1.98
CA GLN A 57 -1.37 -9.42 -3.40
C GLN A 57 -0.57 -8.14 -3.65
N ALA A 58 -0.94 -7.03 -3.01
CA ALA A 58 -0.22 -5.77 -3.10
C ALA A 58 1.17 -5.88 -2.44
N PHE A 59 1.26 -6.54 -1.28
CA PHE A 59 2.52 -6.83 -0.60
C PHE A 59 3.44 -7.71 -1.46
N ASP A 60 2.93 -8.80 -2.01
CA ASP A 60 3.68 -9.71 -2.87
C ASP A 60 4.20 -8.99 -4.12
N THR A 61 3.41 -8.08 -4.67
CA THR A 61 3.83 -7.23 -5.80
C THR A 61 5.01 -6.35 -5.41
N LEU A 62 4.99 -5.72 -4.24
CA LEU A 62 6.12 -4.92 -3.74
C LEU A 62 7.36 -5.80 -3.49
N ALA A 63 7.18 -7.00 -2.92
CA ALA A 63 8.25 -7.97 -2.70
C ALA A 63 8.89 -8.43 -4.01
N GLN A 64 8.09 -8.74 -5.04
CA GLN A 64 8.57 -9.06 -6.40
C GLN A 64 9.34 -7.90 -7.04
N ARG A 65 9.00 -6.66 -6.68
CA ARG A 65 9.71 -5.44 -7.08
C ARG A 65 10.96 -5.18 -6.23
N GLY A 66 11.30 -6.10 -5.33
CA GLY A 66 12.52 -6.11 -4.52
C GLY A 66 12.42 -5.34 -3.21
N ALA A 67 11.22 -4.90 -2.80
CA ALA A 67 11.05 -4.28 -1.49
C ALA A 67 11.24 -5.33 -0.38
N ASN A 68 12.06 -5.03 0.61
CA ASN A 68 12.28 -5.85 1.80
C ASN A 68 11.98 -5.09 3.11
N ASP A 69 11.48 -3.86 2.97
CA ASP A 69 10.95 -3.00 4.04
C ASP A 69 9.69 -2.30 3.47
N VAL A 70 8.50 -2.74 3.88
CA VAL A 70 7.23 -2.24 3.32
C VAL A 70 6.55 -1.31 4.32
N ILE A 71 6.34 -0.07 3.90
CA ILE A 71 5.57 0.92 4.63
C ILE A 71 4.10 0.80 4.21
N VAL A 72 3.24 0.37 5.13
CA VAL A 72 1.79 0.39 4.92
C VAL A 72 1.26 1.77 5.30
N MET A 73 0.63 2.44 4.34
CA MET A 73 0.05 3.77 4.53
C MET A 73 -1.46 3.70 4.30
N PRO A 74 -2.25 3.70 5.38
CA PRO A 74 -3.70 3.76 5.30
C PRO A 74 -4.16 5.06 4.61
N TYR A 75 -4.82 4.96 3.47
CA TYR A 75 -5.36 6.10 2.72
C TYR A 75 -6.82 6.35 3.12
N PHE A 76 -7.02 7.07 4.23
CA PHE A 76 -8.33 7.39 4.78
C PHE A 76 -8.41 8.89 5.13
N LEU A 77 -9.49 9.55 4.72
CA LEU A 77 -9.72 10.97 5.02
C LEU A 77 -10.08 11.24 6.49
N TYR A 78 -10.65 10.23 7.15
CA TYR A 78 -11.03 10.28 8.55
C TYR A 78 -10.51 9.04 9.27
N SER A 79 -10.04 9.23 10.49
CA SER A 79 -9.70 8.15 11.41
C SER A 79 -10.97 7.49 11.94
N GLY A 80 -11.58 6.64 11.12
CA GLY A 80 -12.67 5.74 11.51
C GLY A 80 -12.15 4.45 12.16
N LEU A 81 -13.09 3.62 12.64
CA LEU A 81 -12.81 2.33 13.30
C LEU A 81 -11.78 1.44 12.56
N HIS A 82 -11.85 1.37 11.24
CA HIS A 82 -10.95 0.58 10.39
C HIS A 82 -9.46 0.97 10.52
N VAL A 83 -9.16 2.26 10.71
CA VAL A 83 -7.76 2.73 10.84
C VAL A 83 -7.17 2.38 12.20
N THR A 84 -8.01 2.31 13.23
CA THR A 84 -7.59 2.13 14.63
C THR A 84 -7.65 0.70 15.14
N LYS A 85 -8.43 -0.19 14.49
CA LYS A 85 -8.65 -1.57 14.98
C LYS A 85 -8.35 -2.66 13.96
N ASP A 86 -8.76 -2.49 12.70
CA ASP A 86 -8.69 -3.60 11.74
C ASP A 86 -7.29 -3.71 11.10
N LEU A 87 -6.63 -2.58 10.89
CA LEU A 87 -5.29 -2.52 10.31
C LEU A 87 -4.14 -3.12 11.13
N PRO A 88 -4.12 -3.01 12.47
CA PRO A 88 -3.09 -3.67 13.28
C PRO A 88 -3.16 -5.20 13.32
N GLU A 89 -4.28 -5.81 12.91
CA GLU A 89 -4.53 -7.26 12.98
C GLU A 89 -4.26 -7.99 11.65
N GLU A 90 -4.07 -7.25 10.55
CA GLU A 90 -3.72 -7.74 9.20
C GLU A 90 -2.21 -7.61 8.94
#